data_AF-A0A1M7R5K5-F1
#
_entry.id   AF-A0A1M7R5K5-F1
#
_cell.length_a   1.000
_cell.length_b   1.000
_cell.length_c   1.000
_cell.angle_alpha   90.00
_cell.angle_beta   90.00
_cell.angle_gamma   90.00
#
_symmetry.space_group_name_H-M   'P 1'
#
loop_
_entity.id
_entity.type
_entity.pdbx_description
1 polymer ?
#
loop_
_entity_poly.entity_id
_entity_poly.type
_entity_poly.pdbx_seq_one_letter_code
_entity_poly.pdbx_strand_id
1 'polypeptide(L)' 'MAGSLSIILTNNQKYLPRVVVVDIAYNEQAGWFLLEFNACWGAGLNNCSAEKVIDCIVNATIN' A
#
# COMPACT_ATOMS: atom_id res chain seq x y z
N MET A 1 -3.76 12.88 15.29
CA MET A 1 -2.47 13.07 14.60
C MET A 1 -2.39 12.00 13.52
N ALA A 2 -2.60 12.36 12.25
CA ALA A 2 -2.28 11.44 11.16
C ALA A 2 -0.76 11.27 11.16
N GLY A 3 -0.26 10.08 11.52
CA GLY A 3 1.16 9.78 11.41
C GLY A 3 1.56 9.84 9.94
N SER A 4 2.70 10.46 9.64
CA SER A 4 3.26 10.44 8.28
C SER A 4 3.32 9.01 7.77
N LEU A 5 2.91 8.77 6.51
CA LEU A 5 2.95 7.46 5.86
C LEU A 5 4.29 6.74 6.09
N SER A 6 5.39 7.48 6.00
CA SER A 6 6.74 6.98 6.27
C SER A 6 6.89 6.40 7.68
N ILE A 7 6.34 7.05 8.70
CA ILE A 7 6.42 6.58 10.09
C ILE A 7 5.64 5.27 10.26
N ILE A 8 4.45 5.17 9.66
CA ILE A 8 3.62 3.97 9.73
C ILE A 8 4.33 2.79 9.06
N LEU A 9 4.86 3.00 7.86
CA LEU A 9 5.55 1.95 7.09
C LEU A 9 6.85 1.51 7.78
N THR A 10 7.68 2.46 8.24
CA THR A 10 8.97 2.13 8.86
C THR A 10 8.82 1.44 10.21
N ASN A 11 7.90 1.89 11.07
CA ASN A 11 7.76 1.30 12.41
C ASN A 11 7.08 -0.08 12.41
N ASN A 12 6.30 -0.38 11.37
CA ASN A 12 5.51 -1.62 11.29
C ASN A 12 6.00 -2.58 10.20
N GLN A 13 7.14 -2.30 9.56
CA GLN A 13 7.62 -3.07 8.40
C GLN A 13 7.64 -4.59 8.63
N LYS A 14 8.04 -5.05 9.82
CA LYS A 14 8.07 -6.48 10.20
C LYS A 14 6.70 -7.15 10.31
N TYR A 15 5.62 -6.36 10.41
CA TYR A 15 4.25 -6.84 10.53
C TYR A 15 3.48 -6.70 9.21
N LEU A 16 4.05 -6.01 8.23
CA LEU A 16 3.44 -5.86 6.92
C LEU A 16 3.73 -7.10 6.07
N PRO A 17 2.79 -7.50 5.20
CA PRO A 17 3.08 -8.52 4.19
C PRO A 17 4.19 -8.02 3.26
N ARG A 18 4.83 -8.96 2.55
CA ARG A 18 5.91 -8.64 1.59
C ARG A 18 5.48 -7.61 0.54
N VAL A 19 4.20 -7.61 0.19
CA VAL A 19 3.56 -6.72 -0.78
C VAL A 19 2.18 -6.33 -0.28
N VAL A 20 1.81 -5.06 -0.47
CA VAL A 20 0.52 -4.49 -0.06
C VAL A 20 0.17 -3.35 -1.00
N VAL A 21 -1.12 -3.12 -1.23
CA VAL A 21 -1.61 -1.90 -1.89
C VAL A 21 -2.07 -0.94 -0.80
N VAL A 22 -1.64 0.32 -0.91
CA VAL A 22 -1.91 1.34 0.10
C VAL A 22 -2.75 2.44 -0.54
N ASP A 23 -3.96 2.62 -0.05
CA ASP A 23 -4.76 3.77 -0.45
C ASP A 23 -4.44 4.94 0.46
N ILE A 24 -4.10 6.06 -0.16
CA ILE A 24 -3.76 7.30 0.54
C ILE A 24 -4.67 8.41 0.04
N ALA A 25 -5.02 9.31 0.96
CA ALA A 25 -5.78 10.52 0.64
C ALA A 25 -5.02 11.75 1.10
N TYR A 26 -5.40 12.88 0.50
CA TYR A 26 -4.91 14.20 0.88
C TYR A 26 -6.09 15.10 1.24
N ASN A 27 -5.95 15.85 2.32
CA ASN A 27 -6.81 17.01 2.59
C ASN A 27 -5.98 18.15 3.20
N GLU A 28 -6.50 19.38 3.13
CA GLU A 28 -5.77 20.58 3.58
C GLU A 28 -5.46 20.60 5.08
N GLN A 29 -6.27 19.92 5.90
CA GLN A 29 -6.13 19.94 7.35
C GLN A 29 -5.10 18.91 7.87
N ALA A 30 -5.02 17.75 7.21
CA ALA A 30 -4.25 16.60 7.65
C ALA A 30 -3.04 16.30 6.75
N GLY A 31 -2.96 16.90 5.56
CA GLY A 31 -1.97 16.54 4.55
C GLY A 31 -2.25 15.15 3.96
N TRP A 32 -1.21 14.42 3.59
CA TRP A 32 -1.33 13.04 3.14
C TRP A 32 -1.54 12.09 4.33
N PHE A 33 -2.53 11.21 4.23
CA PHE A 33 -2.81 10.21 5.25
C PHE A 33 -3.21 8.87 4.62
N LEU A 34 -2.97 7.81 5.39
CA LEU A 34 -3.35 6.44 5.06
C LEU A 34 -4.87 6.27 5.20
N LEU A 35 -5.52 5.69 4.19
CA LEU A 35 -6.93 5.28 4.24
C LEU A 35 -7.06 3.81 4.60
N GLU A 36 -6.45 2.93 3.80
CA GLU A 36 -6.53 1.49 4.01
C GLU A 36 -5.33 0.73 3.44
N PHE A 37 -5.18 -0.52 3.90
CA PHE A 37 -4.27 -1.50 3.34
C PHE A 37 -5.08 -2.60 2.64
N ASN A 38 -4.76 -2.83 1.38
CA ASN A 38 -5.40 -3.82 0.53
C ASN A 38 -4.45 -4.99 0.21
N ALA A 39 -5.02 -6.19 0.14
CA ALA A 39 -4.31 -7.36 -0.38
C ALA A 39 -4.00 -7.15 -1.86
N CYS A 40 -2.73 -7.31 -2.25
CA CYS A 40 -2.29 -6.96 -3.60
C CYS A 40 -2.89 -7.85 -4.70
N TRP A 41 -3.27 -9.09 -4.41
CA TRP A 41 -3.87 -10.00 -5.40
C TRP A 41 -5.29 -9.61 -5.83
N GLY A 42 -6.02 -8.87 -5.00
CA GLY A 42 -7.40 -8.44 -5.25
C GLY A 42 -7.53 -6.97 -5.64
N ALA A 43 -6.44 -6.21 -5.64
CA ALA A 43 -6.46 -4.79 -5.95
C ALA A 43 -6.58 -4.54 -7.47
N GLY A 44 -7.36 -3.52 -7.84
CA GLY A 44 -7.47 -3.08 -9.23
C GLY A 44 -6.17 -2.44 -9.73
N LEU A 45 -5.86 -2.63 -11.02
CA LEU A 45 -4.67 -2.02 -11.63
C LEU A 45 -4.81 -0.51 -11.87
N ASN A 46 -6.03 0.06 -11.89
CA ASN A 46 -6.27 1.50 -12.01
C ASN A 46 -5.44 2.17 -13.11
N ASN A 47 -5.46 1.59 -14.32
CA ASN A 47 -4.69 2.03 -15.50
C ASN A 47 -3.16 1.93 -15.37
N CYS A 48 -2.63 1.29 -14.32
CA CYS A 48 -1.23 0.88 -14.25
C CYS A 48 -0.94 -0.22 -15.27
N SER A 49 0.28 -0.23 -15.80
CA SER A 49 0.69 -1.31 -16.68
C SER A 49 1.05 -2.56 -15.88
N ALA A 50 0.47 -3.69 -16.30
CA ALA A 50 0.54 -4.94 -15.54
C ALA A 50 1.98 -5.45 -15.39
N GLU A 51 2.81 -5.26 -16.42
CA GLU A 51 4.20 -5.70 -16.44
C GLU A 51 5.06 -5.02 -15.37
N LYS A 52 4.66 -3.84 -14.88
CA LYS A 52 5.38 -3.12 -13.81
C LYS A 52 5.00 -3.59 -12.40
N VAL A 53 3.92 -4.36 -12.27
CA VAL A 53 3.38 -4.75 -10.96
C VAL A 53 3.20 -6.27 -10.83
N ILE A 54 3.54 -7.04 -11.86
CA ILE A 54 3.39 -8.50 -11.87
C ILE A 54 4.13 -9.16 -10.72
N ASP A 55 5.34 -8.68 -10.39
CA ASP A 55 6.11 -9.19 -9.26
C ASP A 55 5.38 -8.97 -7.93
N CYS A 56 4.68 -7.84 -7.78
CA CYS A 56 3.88 -7.57 -6.60
C CYS A 56 2.71 -8.54 -6.48
N ILE A 57 2.00 -8.80 -7.59
CA ILE A 57 0.87 -9.74 -7.61
C ILE A 57 1.33 -11.16 -7.27
N VAL A 58 2.44 -11.62 -7.87
CA VAL A 58 2.99 -12.96 -7.62
C VAL A 58 3.42 -13.11 -6.16
N ASN A 59 4.10 -12.11 -5.58
CA ASN A 59 4.51 -12.17 -4.17
C ASN A 59 3.33 -12.10 -3.20
N ALA A 60 2.14 -11.67 -3.63
CA ALA A 60 0.95 -11.59 -2.79
C ALA A 60 0.32 -12.96 -2.51
N THR A 61 0.70 -13.99 -3.26
CA THR A 61 0.12 -15.34 -3.17
C THR A 61 1.08 -16.37 -2.58
N ILE A 62 2.26 -15.94 -2.12
CA ILE A 62 3.29 -16.82 -1.55
C ILE A 62 3.23 -16.70 -0.02
N ASN A 63 3.03 -17.84 0.65
CA ASN A 63 3.00 -17.97 2.11
C ASN A 63 4.39 -18.25 2.69
#